data_AF-A0A970LR84-F1
#
_entry.id   AF-A0A970LR84-F1
#
_cell.length_a   1.000
_cell.length_b   1.000
_cell.length_c   1.000
_cell.angle_alpha   90.00
_cell.angle_beta   90.00
_cell.angle_gamma   90.00
#
_symmetry.space_group_name_H-M   'P 1'
#
loop_
_entity.id
_entity.type
_entity.pdbx_description
1 polymer ?
#
loop_
_entity_poly.entity_id
_entity_poly.type
_entity_poly.pdbx_seq_one_letter_code
_entity_poly.pdbx_strand_id
1 'polypeptide(L)'
;TNTKFQNATGLPAEGHYMSARDIAILARELITKHPRILEFESQREYTYNNIKQQNRNPLLGRFQGADGLKTGWTPESGYSLAGTAEQNGIRLISVVLNTASDQERLVASQELLNYGFRNFAFTQPAAKGDVLGELPVQDGKRQTVALTVSEDLKVLAPKNRENDLQLVVADEKSLTAPVEQGTEAATLLVQLDGETLLSKPLVTAEAVPRANFFVRIFRSIIAFIRGLIKRV
;
A
#
# COMPACT_ATOMS: atom_id res chain seq x y z
N THR A 1 -3.75 -9.70 -13.82
CA THR A 1 -4.17 -9.35 -15.20
C THR A 1 -3.59 -10.27 -16.25
N ASN A 2 -2.54 -11.04 -15.94
CA ASN A 2 -1.93 -12.06 -16.78
C ASN A 2 -1.93 -13.41 -16.02
N THR A 3 -3.13 -13.94 -15.79
CA THR A 3 -3.35 -15.22 -15.09
C THR A 3 -4.53 -15.95 -15.73
N LYS A 4 -4.36 -17.24 -16.03
CA LYS A 4 -5.45 -18.14 -16.39
C LYS A 4 -5.20 -19.50 -15.75
N PHE A 5 -6.15 -19.96 -14.94
CA PHE A 5 -6.12 -21.28 -14.33
C PHE A 5 -6.96 -22.25 -15.14
N GLN A 6 -6.42 -23.42 -15.44
CA GLN A 6 -7.16 -24.51 -16.09
C GLN A 6 -7.48 -25.65 -15.12
N ASN A 7 -6.80 -25.70 -13.97
CA ASN A 7 -6.99 -26.71 -12.93
C ASN A 7 -6.50 -26.19 -11.58
N ALA A 8 -6.83 -26.88 -10.50
CA ALA A 8 -6.46 -26.49 -9.14
C ALA A 8 -5.04 -26.88 -8.71
N THR A 9 -4.36 -27.74 -9.49
CA THR A 9 -3.07 -28.36 -9.09
C THR A 9 -1.84 -27.64 -9.66
N GLY A 10 -2.02 -26.87 -10.74
CA GLY A 10 -0.92 -26.31 -11.51
C GLY A 10 -0.24 -27.32 -12.45
N LEU A 11 -0.80 -28.52 -12.64
CA LEU A 11 -0.31 -29.45 -13.66
C LEU A 11 -0.44 -28.84 -15.07
N PRO A 12 0.49 -29.16 -15.99
CA PRO A 12 0.49 -28.63 -17.34
C PRO A 12 -0.87 -28.80 -18.03
N ALA A 13 -1.41 -27.70 -18.53
CA ALA A 13 -2.65 -27.66 -19.30
C ALA A 13 -2.59 -26.48 -20.26
N GLU A 14 -3.16 -26.65 -21.44
CA GLU A 14 -3.11 -25.63 -22.49
C GLU A 14 -3.74 -24.31 -22.01
N GLY A 15 -2.98 -23.21 -22.13
CA GLY A 15 -3.41 -21.90 -21.67
C GLY A 15 -3.48 -21.74 -20.14
N HIS A 16 -2.84 -22.61 -19.36
CA HIS A 16 -2.62 -22.40 -17.92
C HIS A 16 -1.35 -21.56 -17.70
N TYR A 17 -1.47 -20.35 -17.15
CA TYR A 17 -0.33 -19.47 -16.93
C TYR A 17 -0.53 -18.45 -15.81
N MET A 18 0.57 -17.92 -15.30
CA MET A 18 0.61 -16.77 -14.38
C MET A 18 1.90 -15.98 -14.59
N SER A 19 1.82 -14.65 -14.49
CA SER A 19 3.02 -13.80 -14.45
C SER A 19 3.59 -13.67 -13.03
N ALA A 20 4.88 -13.32 -12.92
CA ALA A 20 5.52 -13.08 -11.62
C ALA A 20 4.80 -12.00 -10.78
N ARG A 21 4.33 -10.93 -11.46
CA ARG A 21 3.57 -9.84 -10.82
C ARG A 21 2.24 -10.33 -10.25
N ASP A 22 1.51 -11.15 -11.00
CA ASP A 22 0.22 -11.68 -10.54
C ASP A 22 0.40 -12.67 -9.38
N ILE A 23 1.48 -13.47 -9.37
CA ILE A 23 1.84 -14.31 -8.22
C ILE A 23 2.13 -13.44 -6.99
N ALA A 24 2.90 -12.35 -7.15
CA ALA A 24 3.21 -11.46 -6.03
C ALA A 24 1.94 -10.80 -5.45
N ILE A 25 1.01 -10.39 -6.32
CA ILE A 25 -0.30 -9.88 -5.90
C ILE A 25 -1.09 -10.96 -5.17
N LEU A 26 -1.18 -12.18 -5.72
CA LEU A 26 -1.89 -13.29 -5.09
C LEU A 26 -1.30 -13.63 -3.71
N ALA A 27 0.03 -13.71 -3.60
CA ALA A 27 0.72 -13.95 -2.34
C ALA A 27 0.44 -12.84 -1.32
N ARG A 28 0.46 -11.56 -1.76
CA ARG A 28 0.10 -10.43 -0.89
C ARG A 28 -1.33 -10.55 -0.39
N GLU A 29 -2.30 -10.77 -1.27
CA GLU A 29 -3.71 -10.93 -0.89
C GLU A 29 -3.91 -12.11 0.07
N LEU A 30 -3.24 -13.24 -0.19
CA LEU A 30 -3.30 -14.43 0.65
C LEU A 30 -2.78 -14.13 2.07
N ILE A 31 -1.64 -13.46 2.21
CA ILE A 31 -1.05 -13.13 3.51
C ILE A 31 -1.89 -12.08 4.25
N THR A 32 -2.34 -11.02 3.57
CA THR A 32 -3.01 -9.91 4.23
C THR A 32 -4.46 -10.24 4.61
N LYS A 33 -5.18 -10.99 3.78
CA LYS A 33 -6.58 -11.35 4.03
C LYS A 33 -6.75 -12.66 4.77
N HIS A 34 -5.77 -13.56 4.68
CA HIS A 34 -5.81 -14.88 5.32
C HIS A 34 -4.50 -15.17 6.07
N PRO A 35 -4.11 -14.35 7.07
CA PRO A 35 -2.79 -14.42 7.70
C PRO A 35 -2.46 -15.78 8.34
N ARG A 36 -3.48 -16.55 8.74
CA ARG A 36 -3.34 -17.93 9.22
C ARG A 36 -2.62 -18.86 8.23
N ILE A 37 -2.58 -18.53 6.95
CA ILE A 37 -1.84 -19.30 5.95
C ILE A 37 -0.36 -19.47 6.34
N LEU A 38 0.25 -18.46 6.97
CA LEU A 38 1.66 -18.51 7.40
C LEU A 38 1.88 -19.53 8.52
N GLU A 39 0.87 -19.88 9.32
CA GLU A 39 0.96 -20.96 10.32
C GLU A 39 1.20 -22.33 9.66
N PHE A 40 0.75 -22.50 8.41
CA PHE A 40 0.92 -23.73 7.63
C PHE A 40 2.16 -23.66 6.75
N GLU A 41 2.34 -22.56 6.00
CA GLU A 41 3.43 -22.41 5.02
C GLU A 41 4.82 -22.31 5.69
N SER A 42 4.89 -21.89 6.95
CA SER A 42 6.15 -21.82 7.72
C SER A 42 6.56 -23.17 8.33
N GLN A 43 5.70 -24.18 8.32
CA GLN A 43 6.03 -25.50 8.85
C GLN A 43 7.13 -26.14 8.00
N ARG A 44 8.23 -26.56 8.63
CA ARG A 44 9.36 -27.20 7.93
C ARG A 44 9.07 -28.64 7.54
N GLU A 45 8.16 -29.29 8.24
CA GLU A 45 7.75 -30.65 7.97
C GLU A 45 6.32 -30.90 8.45
N TYR A 46 5.67 -31.89 7.84
CA TYR A 46 4.35 -32.35 8.22
C TYR A 46 4.28 -33.88 8.13
N THR A 47 3.61 -34.53 9.07
CA THR A 47 3.43 -35.99 9.04
C THR A 47 2.00 -36.32 8.63
N TYR A 48 1.87 -37.09 7.55
CA TYR A 48 0.59 -37.59 7.06
C TYR A 48 0.69 -39.09 6.83
N ASN A 49 -0.28 -39.86 7.30
CA ASN A 49 -0.30 -41.32 7.17
C ASN A 49 1.03 -41.98 7.63
N ASN A 50 1.53 -41.55 8.79
CA ASN A 50 2.82 -41.98 9.37
C ASN A 50 4.06 -41.70 8.50
N ILE A 51 3.93 -40.88 7.44
CA ILE A 51 5.03 -40.48 6.57
C ILE A 51 5.32 -39.00 6.80
N LYS A 52 6.54 -38.73 7.26
CA LYS A 52 7.06 -37.37 7.42
C LYS A 52 7.45 -36.81 6.05
N GLN A 53 6.95 -35.62 5.73
CA GLN A 53 7.25 -34.89 4.50
C GLN A 53 7.90 -33.55 4.84
N GLN A 54 9.03 -33.26 4.20
CA GLN A 54 9.70 -31.98 4.34
C GLN A 54 9.04 -30.92 3.44
N ASN A 55 8.95 -29.70 3.93
CA ASN A 55 8.57 -28.56 3.13
C ASN A 55 9.62 -28.33 2.04
N ARG A 56 9.14 -28.12 0.81
CA ARG A 56 10.00 -27.97 -0.37
C ARG A 56 10.57 -26.57 -0.50
N ASN A 57 10.07 -25.60 0.26
CA ASN A 57 10.54 -24.22 0.23
C ASN A 57 11.95 -24.10 0.82
N PRO A 58 12.98 -23.83 -0.01
CA PRO A 58 14.35 -23.83 0.45
C PRO A 58 14.72 -22.61 1.32
N LEU A 59 13.87 -21.57 1.37
CA LEU A 59 14.12 -20.40 2.23
C LEU A 59 13.94 -20.73 3.72
N LEU A 60 13.08 -21.69 4.06
CA LEU A 60 12.74 -22.01 5.44
C LEU A 60 13.97 -22.53 6.20
N GLY A 61 14.36 -21.80 7.25
CA GLY A 61 15.56 -22.08 8.04
C GLY A 61 16.88 -21.70 7.36
N ARG A 62 16.85 -21.10 6.15
CA ARG A 62 18.04 -20.62 5.43
C ARG A 62 18.04 -19.12 5.17
N PHE A 63 16.90 -18.45 5.36
CA PHE A 63 16.78 -17.00 5.26
C PHE A 63 16.07 -16.44 6.49
N GLN A 64 16.64 -15.39 7.10
CA GLN A 64 16.10 -14.79 8.31
C GLN A 64 14.70 -14.22 8.05
N GLY A 65 13.75 -14.59 8.91
CA GLY A 65 12.37 -14.12 8.80
C GLY A 65 11.56 -14.81 7.71
N ALA A 66 12.10 -15.81 7.00
CA ALA A 66 11.35 -16.54 5.98
C ALA A 66 10.29 -17.46 6.59
N ASP A 67 9.06 -17.35 6.07
CA ASP A 67 7.87 -18.04 6.59
C ASP A 67 6.88 -18.47 5.49
N GLY A 68 7.33 -18.52 4.23
CA GLY A 68 6.53 -19.01 3.11
C GLY A 68 7.16 -18.70 1.74
N LEU A 69 6.47 -18.94 0.62
CA LEU A 69 5.17 -19.59 0.51
C LEU A 69 5.31 -20.88 -0.30
N LYS A 70 5.51 -20.78 -1.62
CA LYS A 70 5.28 -21.92 -2.50
C LYS A 70 6.35 -22.11 -3.56
N THR A 71 6.77 -23.36 -3.70
CA THR A 71 7.61 -23.84 -4.81
C THR A 71 6.77 -24.40 -5.95
N GLY A 72 7.27 -24.24 -7.18
CA GLY A 72 6.77 -24.91 -8.39
C GLY A 72 7.91 -25.50 -9.22
N TRP A 73 7.64 -26.61 -9.91
CA TRP A 73 8.54 -27.20 -10.89
C TRP A 73 7.78 -28.14 -11.84
N THR A 74 8.00 -27.96 -13.14
CA THR A 74 7.75 -28.94 -14.20
C THR A 74 8.90 -28.85 -15.21
N PRO A 75 9.07 -29.83 -16.10
CA PRO A 75 10.04 -29.73 -17.20
C PRO A 75 9.85 -28.48 -18.06
N GLU A 76 8.62 -28.03 -18.26
CA GLU A 76 8.28 -26.86 -19.08
C GLU A 76 8.41 -25.53 -18.32
N SER A 77 8.22 -25.51 -17.00
CA SER A 77 8.19 -24.27 -16.20
C SER A 77 9.52 -23.92 -15.51
N GLY A 78 10.46 -24.86 -15.49
CA GLY A 78 11.67 -24.77 -14.65
C GLY A 78 11.35 -24.64 -13.16
N TYR A 79 12.36 -24.32 -12.36
CA TYR A 79 12.23 -24.16 -10.91
C TYR A 79 11.74 -22.76 -10.56
N SER A 80 10.64 -22.69 -9.83
CA SER A 80 9.99 -21.43 -9.43
C SER A 80 9.79 -21.37 -7.91
N LEU A 81 9.79 -20.16 -7.36
CA LEU A 81 9.56 -19.86 -5.95
C LEU A 81 8.84 -18.52 -5.76
N ALA A 82 7.72 -18.56 -5.03
CA ALA A 82 7.16 -17.41 -4.35
C ALA A 82 7.57 -17.48 -2.87
N GLY A 83 8.54 -16.65 -2.49
CA GLY A 83 9.07 -16.56 -1.14
C GLY A 83 8.52 -15.35 -0.39
N THR A 84 8.40 -15.44 0.92
CA THR A 84 8.16 -14.29 1.79
C THR A 84 9.05 -14.33 3.01
N ALA A 85 9.42 -13.15 3.48
CA ALA A 85 10.11 -12.97 4.75
C ALA A 85 9.68 -11.67 5.41
N GLU A 86 9.74 -11.63 6.73
CA GLU A 86 9.51 -10.43 7.53
C GLU A 86 10.72 -10.10 8.41
N GLN A 87 11.18 -8.86 8.32
CA GLN A 87 12.28 -8.33 9.13
C GLN A 87 11.96 -6.89 9.52
N ASN A 88 12.14 -6.55 10.81
CA ASN A 88 11.95 -5.19 11.34
C ASN A 88 10.57 -4.57 10.97
N GLY A 89 9.51 -5.38 10.97
CA GLY A 89 8.15 -4.96 10.62
C GLY A 89 7.92 -4.70 9.12
N ILE A 90 8.89 -5.02 8.26
CA ILE A 90 8.75 -4.99 6.81
C ILE A 90 8.60 -6.42 6.32
N ARG A 91 7.51 -6.69 5.60
CA ARG A 91 7.30 -7.96 4.91
C ARG A 91 7.56 -7.79 3.42
N LEU A 92 8.41 -8.64 2.87
CA LEU A 92 8.69 -8.69 1.44
C LEU A 92 8.23 -10.02 0.83
N ILE A 93 7.92 -9.96 -0.45
CA ILE A 93 7.57 -11.11 -1.28
C ILE A 93 8.52 -11.10 -2.49
N SER A 94 9.23 -12.21 -2.69
CA SER A 94 10.06 -12.44 -3.87
C SER A 94 9.40 -13.47 -4.77
N VAL A 95 9.30 -13.21 -6.06
CA VAL A 95 8.83 -14.19 -7.05
C VAL A 95 9.90 -14.40 -8.10
N VAL A 96 10.42 -15.63 -8.15
CA VAL A 96 11.41 -16.07 -9.12
C VAL A 96 10.81 -17.23 -9.91
N LEU A 97 10.86 -17.13 -11.25
CA LEU A 97 10.30 -18.12 -12.16
C LEU A 97 11.39 -18.70 -13.06
N ASN A 98 11.23 -19.95 -13.47
CA ASN A 98 12.03 -20.61 -14.52
C ASN A 98 13.55 -20.58 -14.31
N THR A 99 14.02 -20.89 -13.10
CA THR A 99 15.45 -21.14 -12.84
C THR A 99 15.82 -22.59 -13.18
N ALA A 100 17.11 -22.88 -13.38
CA ALA A 100 17.55 -24.19 -13.83
C ALA A 100 17.65 -25.23 -12.70
N SER A 101 17.67 -24.80 -11.43
CA SER A 101 17.79 -25.71 -10.28
C SER A 101 17.14 -25.20 -8.99
N ASP A 102 16.95 -26.11 -8.02
CA ASP A 102 16.50 -25.76 -6.67
C ASP A 102 17.45 -24.76 -5.98
N GLN A 103 18.75 -24.91 -6.20
CA GLN A 103 19.76 -24.01 -5.65
C GLN A 103 19.68 -22.61 -6.28
N GLU A 104 19.45 -22.52 -7.59
CA GLU A 104 19.32 -21.23 -8.27
C GLU A 104 18.07 -20.45 -7.82
N ARG A 105 16.90 -21.10 -7.70
CA ARG A 105 15.71 -20.38 -7.16
C ARG A 105 15.92 -19.88 -5.75
N LEU A 106 16.67 -20.63 -4.93
CA LEU A 106 17.02 -20.20 -3.57
C LEU A 106 17.89 -18.96 -3.61
N VAL A 107 19.02 -19.00 -4.32
CA VAL A 107 19.99 -17.90 -4.40
C VAL A 107 19.32 -16.64 -4.96
N ALA A 108 18.60 -16.75 -6.08
CA ALA A 108 17.92 -15.61 -6.68
C ALA A 108 16.87 -14.98 -5.74
N SER A 109 16.13 -15.82 -4.99
CA SER A 109 15.14 -15.30 -4.03
C SER A 109 15.82 -14.61 -2.84
N GLN A 110 16.93 -15.16 -2.33
CA GLN A 110 17.71 -14.54 -1.27
C GLN A 110 18.29 -13.19 -1.72
N GLU A 111 18.81 -13.10 -2.95
CA GLU A 111 19.31 -11.85 -3.52
C GLU A 111 18.24 -10.77 -3.61
N LEU A 112 17.04 -11.11 -4.12
CA LEU A 112 15.92 -10.18 -4.19
C LEU A 112 15.46 -9.71 -2.80
N LEU A 113 15.30 -10.62 -1.85
CA LEU A 113 14.90 -10.27 -0.48
C LEU A 113 15.96 -9.41 0.21
N ASN A 114 17.23 -9.78 0.11
CA ASN A 114 18.35 -8.99 0.64
C ASN A 114 18.40 -7.60 0.02
N TYR A 115 18.19 -7.49 -1.30
CA TYR A 115 18.12 -6.21 -1.98
C TYR A 115 16.99 -5.35 -1.39
N GLY A 116 15.79 -5.90 -1.22
CA GLY A 116 14.66 -5.18 -0.64
C GLY A 116 14.94 -4.69 0.79
N PHE A 117 15.37 -5.58 1.69
CA PHE A 117 15.66 -5.21 3.09
C PHE A 117 16.86 -4.24 3.22
N ARG A 118 17.85 -4.35 2.34
CA ARG A 118 19.01 -3.45 2.34
C ARG A 118 18.63 -2.05 1.88
N ASN A 119 17.78 -1.92 0.86
CA ASN A 119 17.56 -0.66 0.17
C ASN A 119 16.26 0.05 0.55
N PHE A 120 15.30 -0.59 1.23
CA PHE A 120 14.02 0.01 1.57
C PHE A 120 13.77 0.04 3.07
N ALA A 121 13.09 1.08 3.54
CA ALA A 121 12.65 1.23 4.92
C ALA A 121 11.30 1.97 4.98
N PHE A 122 10.56 1.78 6.06
CA PHE A 122 9.44 2.67 6.35
C PHE A 122 9.98 4.04 6.78
N THR A 123 9.48 5.08 6.14
CA THR A 123 9.64 6.48 6.55
C THR A 123 8.28 7.07 6.93
N GLN A 124 8.30 8.09 7.76
CA GLN A 124 7.10 8.77 8.25
C GLN A 124 7.06 10.21 7.71
N PRO A 125 6.47 10.43 6.52
CA PRO A 125 6.40 11.76 5.93
C PRO A 125 5.43 12.72 6.63
N ALA A 126 4.47 12.21 7.40
CA ALA A 126 3.56 13.01 8.22
C ALA A 126 3.10 12.22 9.45
N ALA A 127 2.96 12.89 10.59
CA ALA A 127 2.38 12.37 11.82
C ALA A 127 0.89 12.70 11.90
N LYS A 128 0.16 11.93 12.71
CA LYS A 128 -1.25 12.21 13.02
C LYS A 128 -1.41 13.66 13.52
N GLY A 129 -2.32 14.39 12.90
CA GLY A 129 -2.62 15.77 13.27
C GLY A 129 -1.73 16.84 12.63
N ASP A 130 -0.71 16.46 11.85
CA ASP A 130 0.04 17.41 11.03
C ASP A 130 -0.91 18.12 10.06
N VAL A 131 -0.80 19.44 9.99
CA VAL A 131 -1.58 20.26 9.06
C VAL A 131 -0.90 20.24 7.70
N LEU A 132 -1.58 19.68 6.70
CA LEU A 132 -1.05 19.46 5.35
C LEU A 132 -1.73 20.33 4.28
N GLY A 133 -2.59 21.26 4.71
CA GLY A 133 -3.26 22.23 3.85
C GLY A 133 -4.45 22.88 4.55
N GLU A 134 -5.13 23.77 3.85
CA GLU A 134 -6.41 24.34 4.29
C GLU A 134 -7.39 24.38 3.11
N LEU A 135 -8.67 24.18 3.39
CA LEU A 135 -9.73 24.35 2.39
C LEU A 135 -10.72 25.44 2.78
N PRO A 136 -11.25 26.20 1.79
CA PRO A 136 -12.29 27.18 2.05
C PRO A 136 -13.59 26.51 2.46
N VAL A 137 -14.29 27.10 3.45
CA VAL A 137 -15.59 26.66 3.94
C VAL A 137 -16.65 27.72 3.64
N GLN A 138 -17.58 27.38 2.75
CA GLN A 138 -18.73 28.22 2.42
C GLN A 138 -19.69 28.29 3.61
N ASP A 139 -20.28 29.47 3.83
CA ASP A 139 -21.22 29.73 4.94
C ASP A 139 -20.68 29.41 6.35
N GLY A 140 -19.38 29.16 6.49
CA GLY A 140 -18.74 28.84 7.75
C GLY A 140 -18.53 30.06 8.63
N LYS A 141 -18.62 29.84 9.95
CA LYS A 141 -18.20 30.83 10.95
C LYS A 141 -16.72 31.19 10.73
N ARG A 142 -15.89 30.22 10.34
CA ARG A 142 -14.54 30.40 9.77
C ARG A 142 -14.60 30.27 8.25
N GLN A 143 -13.68 30.95 7.56
CA GLN A 143 -13.61 30.94 6.08
C GLN A 143 -12.80 29.78 5.52
N THR A 144 -11.92 29.19 6.32
CA THR A 144 -11.12 28.02 5.98
C THR A 144 -11.15 27.00 7.12
N VAL A 145 -10.75 25.77 6.83
CA VAL A 145 -10.49 24.71 7.80
C VAL A 145 -9.19 24.00 7.44
N ALA A 146 -8.36 23.76 8.45
CA ALA A 146 -7.12 23.00 8.29
C ALA A 146 -7.42 21.53 7.96
N LEU A 147 -6.57 20.94 7.12
CA LEU A 147 -6.60 19.55 6.74
C LEU A 147 -5.47 18.78 7.42
N THR A 148 -5.78 17.63 8.00
CA THR A 148 -4.83 16.78 8.71
C THR A 148 -4.99 15.32 8.30
N VAL A 149 -3.99 14.50 8.63
CA VAL A 149 -4.10 13.03 8.57
C VAL A 149 -4.66 12.47 9.87
N SER A 150 -5.51 11.44 9.77
CA SER A 150 -6.16 10.81 10.93
C SER A 150 -5.25 9.81 11.68
N GLU A 151 -4.14 9.41 11.06
CA GLU A 151 -3.16 8.46 11.55
C GLU A 151 -1.75 8.83 11.09
N ASP A 152 -0.73 8.25 11.73
CA ASP A 152 0.66 8.40 11.29
C ASP A 152 0.82 7.77 9.90
N LEU A 153 1.37 8.54 8.97
CA LEU A 153 1.62 8.04 7.63
C LEU A 153 2.96 7.34 7.59
N LYS A 154 2.95 6.04 7.34
CA LYS A 154 4.16 5.25 7.08
C LYS A 154 4.17 4.79 5.64
N VAL A 155 5.25 5.10 4.92
CA VAL A 155 5.44 4.71 3.53
C VAL A 155 6.74 3.93 3.38
N LEU A 156 6.72 2.84 2.62
CA LEU A 156 7.93 2.11 2.26
C LEU A 156 8.61 2.87 1.13
N ALA A 157 9.82 3.36 1.36
CA ALA A 157 10.58 4.13 0.38
C ALA A 157 12.05 3.65 0.33
N PRO A 158 12.79 3.94 -0.76
CA PRO A 158 14.23 3.75 -0.79
C PRO A 158 14.90 4.53 0.35
N LYS A 159 15.84 3.88 1.03
CA LYS A 159 16.64 4.52 2.09
C LYS A 159 17.45 5.68 1.52
N ASN A 160 17.63 6.73 2.31
CA ASN A 160 18.34 7.96 1.95
C ASN A 160 17.64 8.80 0.85
N ARG A 161 16.36 8.53 0.57
CA ARG A 161 15.51 9.33 -0.34
C ARG A 161 14.29 9.92 0.40
N GLU A 162 14.32 9.93 1.73
CA GLU A 162 13.18 10.34 2.56
C GLU A 162 12.83 11.82 2.34
N ASN A 163 13.85 12.67 2.16
CA ASN A 163 13.68 14.11 1.92
C ASN A 163 13.16 14.44 0.53
N ASP A 164 13.12 13.47 -0.38
CA ASP A 164 12.66 13.66 -1.74
C ASP A 164 11.19 13.26 -1.94
N LEU A 165 10.55 12.78 -0.87
CA LEU A 165 9.13 12.53 -0.86
C LEU A 165 8.35 13.84 -0.97
N GLN A 166 7.40 13.87 -1.90
CA GLN A 166 6.50 14.98 -2.10
C GLN A 166 5.14 14.65 -1.51
N LEU A 167 4.60 15.60 -0.75
CA LEU A 167 3.24 15.55 -0.20
C LEU A 167 2.35 16.43 -1.06
N VAL A 168 1.50 15.81 -1.87
CA VAL A 168 0.61 16.50 -2.80
C VAL A 168 -0.83 16.34 -2.34
N VAL A 169 -1.52 17.47 -2.15
CA VAL A 169 -2.97 17.48 -1.90
C VAL A 169 -3.69 17.41 -3.25
N ALA A 170 -4.60 16.45 -3.38
CA ALA A 170 -5.40 16.19 -4.57
C ALA A 170 -6.87 16.01 -4.19
N ASP A 171 -7.76 15.97 -5.18
CA ASP A 171 -9.20 15.68 -5.01
C ASP A 171 -9.91 16.55 -3.96
N GLU A 172 -9.57 17.85 -3.91
CA GLU A 172 -10.15 18.80 -2.96
C GLU A 172 -11.68 18.91 -3.14
N LYS A 173 -12.42 18.69 -2.06
CA LYS A 173 -13.88 18.82 -2.03
C LYS A 173 -14.29 20.24 -1.66
N SER A 174 -15.41 20.69 -2.23
CA SER A 174 -16.03 21.94 -1.78
C SER A 174 -16.72 21.73 -0.43
N LEU A 175 -16.35 22.52 0.58
CA LEU A 175 -16.92 22.43 1.92
C LEU A 175 -17.97 23.52 2.16
N THR A 176 -19.12 23.14 2.70
CA THR A 176 -20.19 24.06 3.10
C THR A 176 -20.61 23.77 4.53
N ALA A 177 -20.71 24.80 5.37
CA ALA A 177 -21.03 24.63 6.77
C ALA A 177 -22.47 24.14 7.03
N PRO A 178 -22.70 23.34 8.09
CA PRO A 178 -21.72 22.93 9.10
C PRO A 178 -20.80 21.82 8.58
N VAL A 179 -19.53 21.88 8.95
CA VAL A 179 -18.54 20.83 8.69
C VAL A 179 -18.13 20.24 10.03
N GLU A 180 -18.13 18.92 10.16
CA GLU A 180 -17.68 18.22 11.38
C GLU A 180 -16.17 17.99 11.33
N GLN A 181 -15.53 17.88 12.49
CA GLN A 181 -14.14 17.43 12.58
C GLN A 181 -14.02 16.00 12.06
N GLY A 182 -12.94 15.69 11.33
CA GLY A 182 -12.73 14.36 10.78
C GLY A 182 -13.45 14.12 9.44
N THR A 183 -14.09 15.14 8.86
CA THR A 183 -14.72 15.03 7.54
C THR A 183 -13.64 14.89 6.47
N GLU A 184 -13.67 13.82 5.67
CA GLU A 184 -12.77 13.65 4.53
C GLU A 184 -13.01 14.72 3.47
N ALA A 185 -12.01 15.57 3.25
CA ALA A 185 -12.15 16.78 2.44
C ALA A 185 -11.17 16.84 1.26
N ALA A 186 -10.10 16.06 1.27
CA ALA A 186 -9.17 15.92 0.14
C ALA A 186 -8.44 14.57 0.23
N THR A 187 -7.58 14.29 -0.74
CA THR A 187 -6.67 13.14 -0.76
C THR A 187 -5.23 13.63 -0.65
N LEU A 188 -4.46 13.06 0.28
CA LEU A 188 -3.01 13.20 0.27
C LEU A 188 -2.39 12.10 -0.59
N LEU A 189 -1.54 12.51 -1.53
CA LEU A 189 -0.66 11.66 -2.31
C LEU A 189 0.77 11.84 -1.81
N VAL A 190 1.40 10.74 -1.38
CA VAL A 190 2.84 10.70 -1.10
C VAL A 190 3.53 10.20 -2.35
N GLN A 191 4.38 11.03 -2.96
CA GLN A 191 5.00 10.75 -4.24
C GLN A 191 6.53 10.72 -4.15
N LEU A 192 7.17 9.87 -4.96
CA LEU A 192 8.60 9.86 -5.17
C LEU A 192 8.87 9.79 -6.68
N ASP A 193 9.66 10.74 -7.20
CA ASP A 193 10.02 10.80 -8.62
C ASP A 193 8.80 10.73 -9.57
N GLY A 194 7.65 11.28 -9.13
CA GLY A 194 6.38 11.29 -9.87
C GLY A 194 5.49 10.06 -9.68
N GLU A 195 5.95 9.02 -8.99
CA GLU A 195 5.16 7.83 -8.66
C GLU A 195 4.47 7.99 -7.29
N THR A 196 3.16 7.72 -7.24
CA THR A 196 2.40 7.71 -5.97
C THR A 196 2.66 6.43 -5.20
N LEU A 197 3.35 6.56 -4.05
CA LEU A 197 3.65 5.45 -3.14
C LEU A 197 2.53 5.16 -2.14
N LEU A 198 1.81 6.21 -1.70
CA LEU A 198 0.72 6.11 -0.73
C LEU A 198 -0.37 7.13 -1.07
N SER A 199 -1.63 6.73 -0.90
CA SER A 199 -2.79 7.63 -0.98
C SER A 199 -3.66 7.45 0.26
N LYS A 200 -3.99 8.57 0.92
CA LYS A 200 -4.77 8.60 2.16
C LYS A 200 -5.70 9.81 2.20
N PRO A 201 -6.88 9.71 2.82
CA PRO A 201 -7.76 10.86 2.96
C PRO A 201 -7.15 11.90 3.91
N LEU A 202 -7.29 13.17 3.54
CA LEU A 202 -7.14 14.30 4.44
C LEU A 202 -8.49 14.66 5.05
N VAL A 203 -8.50 14.83 6.36
CA VAL A 203 -9.69 15.13 7.13
C VAL A 203 -9.63 16.52 7.74
N THR A 204 -10.78 17.13 8.01
CA THR A 204 -10.84 18.42 8.68
C THR A 204 -10.33 18.35 10.13
N ALA A 205 -9.42 19.24 10.49
CA ALA A 205 -8.80 19.30 11.82
C ALA A 205 -9.79 19.61 12.93
N GLU A 206 -10.85 20.36 12.61
CA GLU A 206 -11.83 20.89 13.54
C GLU A 206 -13.20 21.05 12.87
N ALA A 207 -14.24 21.18 13.70
CA ALA A 207 -15.58 21.48 13.22
C ALA A 207 -15.71 22.97 12.84
N VAL A 208 -16.40 23.25 11.73
CA VAL A 208 -16.76 24.60 11.30
C VAL A 208 -18.29 24.75 11.31
N PRO A 209 -18.87 25.32 12.38
CA PRO A 209 -20.30 25.64 12.43
C PRO A 209 -20.70 26.67 11.38
N ARG A 210 -22.00 26.74 11.08
CA ARG A 210 -22.56 27.79 10.23
C ARG A 210 -22.31 29.18 10.82
N ALA A 211 -22.02 30.14 9.96
CA ALA A 211 -21.99 31.56 10.32
C ALA A 211 -23.40 32.05 10.69
N ASN A 212 -23.43 33.03 11.60
CA ASN A 212 -24.68 33.70 11.98
C ASN A 212 -25.34 34.35 10.75
N PHE A 213 -26.69 34.38 10.74
CA PHE A 213 -27.51 34.83 9.61
C PHE A 213 -27.08 36.20 9.04
N PHE A 214 -26.81 37.20 9.89
CA PHE A 214 -26.37 38.53 9.47
C PHE A 214 -25.00 38.56 8.78
N VAL A 215 -24.06 37.70 9.21
CA VAL A 215 -22.73 37.59 8.61
C VAL A 215 -22.82 37.04 7.19
N ARG A 216 -23.76 36.11 6.94
CA ARG A 216 -23.99 35.53 5.61
C ARG A 216 -24.56 36.57 4.64
N ILE A 217 -25.59 37.31 5.04
CA ILE A 217 -26.17 38.39 4.21
C ILE A 217 -25.12 39.42 3.84
N PHE A 218 -24.33 39.89 4.80
CA PHE A 218 -23.29 40.89 4.55
C PHE A 218 -22.20 40.36 3.60
N ARG A 219 -21.76 39.11 3.75
CA ARG A 219 -20.80 38.45 2.85
C ARG A 219 -21.35 38.27 1.44
N SER A 220 -22.63 37.89 1.28
CA SER A 220 -23.28 37.78 -0.03
C SER A 220 -23.40 39.13 -0.74
N ILE A 221 -23.72 40.21 -0.01
CA ILE A 221 -23.77 41.58 -0.56
C ILE A 221 -22.38 42.02 -1.06
N ILE A 222 -21.33 41.77 -0.28
CA ILE A 222 -19.94 42.07 -0.68
C ILE A 222 -19.51 41.25 -1.90
N ALA A 223 -19.82 39.96 -1.94
CA ALA A 223 -19.50 39.10 -3.07
C ALA A 223 -20.22 39.55 -4.35
N PHE A 224 -21.48 39.96 -4.23
CA PHE A 224 -22.26 40.54 -5.33
C PHE A 224 -21.60 41.82 -5.89
N ILE A 225 -21.22 42.77 -5.02
CA ILE A 225 -20.56 44.01 -5.45
C ILE A 225 -19.17 43.76 -6.04
N ARG A 226 -18.36 42.86 -5.47
CA ARG A 226 -17.08 42.46 -6.07
C ARG A 226 -17.26 41.80 -7.45
N GLY A 227 -18.31 41.01 -7.63
CA GLY A 227 -18.67 40.43 -8.93
C GLY A 227 -19.11 41.48 -9.96
N LEU A 228 -19.71 42.58 -9.50
CA LEU A 228 -20.09 43.72 -10.35
C LEU A 228 -18.85 44.51 -10.82
N ILE A 229 -17.89 44.73 -9.93
CA ILE A 229 -16.66 45.51 -10.23
C ILE A 229 -15.69 44.72 -11.13
N LYS A 230 -15.63 43.38 -11.02
CA LYS A 230 -14.81 42.53 -11.92
C LYS A 230 -15.38 42.36 -13.34
N ARG A 231 -16.60 42.86 -13.61
CA ARG A 231 -17.26 42.79 -14.92
C ARG A 231 -17.24 44.12 -15.69
N VAL A 232 -16.55 45.14 -15.17
CA VAL A 232 -16.23 46.40 -15.85
C VAL A 232 -14.74 46.41 -16.17
#